data_AF-A0A840AE66-F1
#
_entry.id   AF-A0A840AE66-F1
#
_cell.length_a   1.000
_cell.length_b   1.000
_cell.length_c   1.000
_cell.angle_alpha   90.00
_cell.angle_beta   90.00
_cell.angle_gamma   90.00
#
_symmetry.space_group_name_H-M   'P 1'
#
loop_
_entity.id
_entity.type
_entity.pdbx_description
1 polymer ?
#
loop_
_entity_poly.entity_id
_entity_poly.type
_entity_poly.pdbx_seq_one_letter_code
_entity_poly.pdbx_strand_id
1 'polypeptide(L)'
;MKDPREAGMVGRRTDGTLIRRPLSPHLQVYDMMQMTSALSIMHRATGAAWSVGTVLLVWWLVAAAAGPEAFSRVEWFLSSILGMLVLFGLTAAAWYHTLAGIRHLAWDAGHGFELAQAYRSGRMVLVGTAVLTVLTWVLVFVFRG
;
A
#
# COMPACT_ATOMS: atom_id res chain seq x y z
N MET A 1 30.35 -24.26 12.79
CA MET A 1 30.31 -23.00 13.54
C MET A 1 28.85 -22.61 13.73
N LYS A 2 28.31 -22.60 14.96
CA LYS A 2 26.92 -22.13 15.20
C LYS A 2 26.84 -20.64 14.85
N ASP A 3 25.73 -20.19 14.25
CA ASP A 3 25.54 -18.79 13.86
C ASP A 3 25.76 -17.89 15.10
N PRO A 4 26.66 -16.87 15.04
CA PRO A 4 26.90 -15.96 16.17
C PRO A 4 25.62 -15.25 16.68
N ARG A 5 24.57 -15.15 15.86
CA ARG A 5 23.26 -14.61 16.26
C ARG A 5 22.52 -15.53 17.23
N GLU A 6 22.77 -16.84 17.20
CA GLU A 6 22.14 -17.80 18.11
C GLU A 6 22.76 -17.78 19.51
N ALA A 7 23.99 -17.29 19.65
CA ALA A 7 24.69 -17.22 20.93
C ALA A 7 23.95 -16.35 21.95
N GLY A 8 23.27 -15.28 21.49
CA GLY A 8 22.46 -14.41 22.36
C GLY A 8 21.06 -14.97 22.69
N MET A 9 20.62 -15.99 21.96
CA MET A 9 19.30 -16.61 22.10
C MET A 9 19.31 -17.80 23.06
N VAL A 10 20.49 -18.31 23.44
CA VAL A 10 20.63 -19.37 24.43
C VAL A 10 20.83 -18.75 25.82
N GLY A 11 19.82 -18.88 26.67
CA GLY A 11 19.89 -18.56 28.08
C GLY A 11 20.14 -19.80 28.93
N ARG A 12 20.38 -19.58 30.23
CA ARG A 12 20.51 -20.64 31.23
C ARG A 12 19.49 -20.40 32.34
N ARG A 13 18.74 -21.43 32.74
CA ARG A 13 17.84 -21.38 33.90
C ARG A 13 18.64 -21.49 35.20
N THR A 14 18.01 -21.25 36.34
CA THR A 14 18.61 -21.35 37.68
C THR A 14 19.12 -22.75 38.02
N ASP A 15 18.54 -23.79 37.41
CA ASP A 15 18.98 -25.20 37.51
C ASP A 15 20.14 -25.56 36.56
N GLY A 16 20.63 -24.59 35.78
CA GLY A 16 21.73 -24.80 34.85
C GLY A 16 21.33 -25.34 33.47
N THR A 17 20.04 -25.61 33.20
CA THR A 17 19.56 -26.07 31.90
C THR A 17 19.61 -24.97 30.84
N LEU A 18 19.98 -25.34 29.60
CA LEU A 18 20.00 -24.42 28.46
C LEU A 18 18.59 -24.27 27.90
N ILE A 19 18.16 -23.02 27.70
CA ILE A 19 16.85 -22.68 27.13
C ILE A 19 17.00 -21.66 26.01
N ARG A 20 16.18 -21.79 24.97
CA ARG A 20 16.02 -20.72 23.97
C ARG A 20 15.17 -19.59 24.55
N ARG A 21 15.72 -18.38 24.61
CA ARG A 21 15.02 -17.19 25.11
C ARG A 21 13.77 -16.95 24.27
N PRO A 22 12.60 -16.70 24.91
CA PRO A 22 11.38 -16.40 24.18
C PRO A 22 11.50 -15.05 23.46
N LEU A 23 10.78 -14.90 22.35
CA LEU A 23 10.65 -13.62 21.67
C LEU A 23 9.74 -12.70 22.49
N SER A 24 10.18 -11.47 22.74
CA SER A 24 9.33 -10.48 23.41
C SER A 24 8.10 -10.14 22.56
N PRO A 25 6.93 -9.90 23.17
CA PRO A 25 5.78 -9.36 22.46
C PRO A 25 6.15 -8.06 21.73
N HIS A 26 5.65 -7.87 20.51
CA HIS A 26 6.01 -6.73 19.66
C HIS A 26 4.78 -6.14 18.96
N LEU A 27 4.25 -6.77 17.89
CA LEU A 27 3.14 -6.20 17.11
C LEU A 27 1.84 -6.05 17.92
N GLN A 28 1.58 -6.97 18.85
CA GLN A 28 0.35 -7.00 19.64
C GLN A 28 0.35 -5.98 20.79
N VAL A 29 1.53 -5.51 21.21
CA VAL A 29 1.69 -4.61 22.37
C VAL A 29 2.07 -3.20 21.95
N TYR A 30 2.72 -3.05 20.79
CA TYR A 30 3.07 -1.75 20.26
C TYR A 30 1.85 -1.05 19.62
N ASP A 31 1.73 0.26 19.81
CA ASP A 31 0.71 1.07 19.15
C ASP A 31 1.03 1.26 17.66
N MET A 32 0.53 0.33 16.85
CA MET A 32 0.69 0.38 15.39
C MET A 32 -0.21 1.43 14.72
N MET A 33 -1.18 2.01 15.44
CA MET A 33 -2.13 2.97 14.89
C MET A 33 -1.58 4.40 14.83
N GLN A 34 -0.31 4.59 15.22
CA GLN A 34 0.43 5.82 14.92
C GLN A 34 0.37 6.11 13.42
N MET A 35 0.03 7.37 13.08
CA MET A 35 -0.20 7.78 11.70
C MET A 35 0.98 7.46 10.77
N THR A 36 2.23 7.65 11.23
CA THR A 36 3.42 7.36 10.43
C THR A 36 3.59 5.87 10.11
N SER A 37 3.36 5.00 11.09
CA SER A 37 3.43 3.54 10.95
C SER A 37 2.31 3.01 10.05
N ALA A 38 1.07 3.46 10.29
CA ALA A 38 -0.08 3.12 9.47
C ALA A 38 0.12 3.54 8.01
N LEU A 39 0.58 4.78 7.76
CA LEU A 39 0.85 5.26 6.40
C LEU A 39 1.93 4.42 5.70
N SER A 40 2.97 3.97 6.41
CA SER A 40 4.01 3.11 5.84
C SER A 40 3.47 1.74 5.42
N ILE A 41 2.64 1.11 6.25
CA ILE A 41 2.01 -0.18 5.92
C ILE A 41 1.04 0.00 4.75
N MET A 42 0.25 1.07 4.75
CA MET A 42 -0.65 1.39 3.65
C MET A 42 0.10 1.64 2.34
N HIS A 43 1.31 2.23 2.37
CA HIS A 43 2.12 2.42 1.15
C HIS A 43 2.53 1.08 0.52
N ARG A 44 2.90 0.10 1.36
CA ARG A 44 3.19 -1.27 0.92
C ARG A 44 1.95 -1.97 0.39
N ALA A 45 0.83 -1.89 1.12
CA ALA A 45 -0.43 -2.53 0.73
C ALA A 45 -0.96 -1.97 -0.60
N THR A 46 -0.95 -0.64 -0.77
CA THR A 46 -1.35 0.02 -2.03
C THR A 46 -0.42 -0.29 -3.19
N GLY A 47 0.89 -0.42 -2.94
CA GLY A 47 1.84 -0.87 -3.97
C GLY A 47 1.56 -2.30 -4.46
N ALA A 48 1.25 -3.21 -3.53
CA ALA A 48 0.82 -4.57 -3.88
C ALA A 48 -0.51 -4.57 -4.64
N ALA A 49 -1.50 -3.80 -4.19
CA ALA A 49 -2.79 -3.67 -4.87
C ALA A 49 -2.63 -3.11 -6.29
N TRP A 50 -1.78 -2.10 -6.48
CA TRP A 50 -1.53 -1.52 -7.80
C TRP A 50 -0.78 -2.49 -8.72
N SER A 51 0.15 -3.27 -8.16
CA SER A 51 0.81 -4.37 -8.89
C SER A 51 -0.22 -5.39 -9.40
N VAL A 52 -1.19 -5.80 -8.58
CA VAL A 52 -2.32 -6.65 -9.02
C VAL A 52 -3.18 -5.92 -10.07
N GLY A 53 -3.40 -4.62 -9.91
CA GLY A 53 -4.09 -3.77 -10.88
C GLY A 53 -3.47 -3.78 -12.28
N THR A 54 -2.15 -3.99 -12.40
CA THR A 54 -1.50 -4.13 -13.72
C THR A 54 -2.01 -5.34 -14.50
N VAL A 55 -2.43 -6.42 -13.83
CA VAL A 55 -3.04 -7.58 -14.48
C VAL A 55 -4.38 -7.20 -15.12
N LEU A 56 -5.18 -6.38 -14.43
CA LEU A 56 -6.44 -5.84 -14.97
C LEU A 56 -6.18 -4.95 -16.20
N LEU A 57 -5.14 -4.10 -16.14
CA LEU A 57 -4.73 -3.28 -17.29
C LEU A 57 -4.29 -4.14 -18.48
N VAL A 58 -3.49 -5.18 -18.24
CA VAL A 58 -3.08 -6.12 -19.29
C VAL A 58 -4.28 -6.84 -19.89
N TRP A 59 -5.23 -7.31 -19.07
CA TRP A 59 -6.45 -7.93 -19.56
C TRP A 59 -7.25 -6.97 -20.47
N TRP A 60 -7.40 -5.71 -20.06
CA TRP A 60 -8.06 -4.69 -20.86
C TRP A 60 -7.35 -4.43 -22.20
N LEU A 61 -6.01 -4.28 -22.19
CA LEU A 61 -5.21 -4.06 -23.41
C LEU A 61 -5.28 -5.26 -24.37
N VAL A 62 -5.17 -6.48 -23.85
CA VAL A 62 -5.28 -7.70 -24.66
C VAL A 62 -6.67 -7.82 -25.28
N ALA A 63 -7.72 -7.53 -24.53
CA ALA A 63 -9.09 -7.54 -25.06
C ALA A 63 -9.31 -6.48 -26.14
N ALA A 64 -8.74 -5.27 -25.96
CA ALA A 64 -8.77 -4.22 -26.97
C ALA A 64 -8.08 -4.64 -28.28
N ALA A 65 -6.97 -5.38 -28.19
CA ALA A 65 -6.26 -5.91 -29.36
C ALA A 65 -6.94 -7.14 -30.00
N ALA A 66 -7.64 -7.97 -29.22
CA ALA A 66 -8.28 -9.20 -29.68
C ALA A 66 -9.58 -8.98 -30.47
N GLY A 67 -10.13 -7.76 -30.44
CA GLY A 67 -11.28 -7.36 -31.25
C GLY A 67 -12.55 -7.08 -30.46
N PRO A 68 -13.63 -6.63 -31.14
CA PRO A 68 -14.79 -6.01 -30.50
C PRO A 68 -15.52 -6.92 -29.49
N GLU A 69 -15.61 -8.22 -29.78
CA GLU A 69 -16.30 -9.18 -28.90
C GLU A 69 -15.52 -9.43 -27.60
N ALA A 70 -14.19 -9.45 -27.65
CA ALA A 70 -13.36 -9.59 -26.46
C ALA A 70 -13.41 -8.31 -25.61
N PHE A 71 -13.36 -7.15 -26.27
CA PHE A 71 -13.42 -5.86 -25.60
C PHE A 71 -14.77 -5.62 -24.90
N SER A 72 -15.89 -5.97 -25.54
CA SER A 72 -17.22 -5.79 -24.95
C SER A 72 -17.42 -6.60 -23.65
N ARG A 73 -16.79 -7.78 -23.54
CA ARG A 73 -16.78 -8.56 -22.29
C ARG A 73 -16.05 -7.84 -21.15
N VAL A 74 -14.92 -7.21 -21.44
CA VAL A 74 -14.17 -6.44 -20.43
C VAL A 74 -14.94 -5.19 -20.06
N GLU A 75 -15.50 -4.46 -21.03
CA GLU A 75 -16.35 -3.31 -20.75
C GLU A 75 -17.56 -3.67 -19.90
N TRP A 76 -18.23 -4.78 -20.20
CA TRP A 76 -19.35 -5.28 -19.38
C TRP A 76 -18.92 -5.49 -17.92
N PHE A 77 -17.76 -6.11 -17.69
CA PHE A 77 -17.25 -6.29 -16.34
C PHE A 77 -16.89 -4.97 -15.66
N LEU A 78 -16.11 -4.11 -16.32
CA LEU A 78 -15.65 -2.83 -15.77
C LEU A 78 -16.78 -1.82 -15.55
N SER A 79 -17.87 -1.95 -16.30
CA SER A 79 -19.10 -1.16 -16.13
C SER A 79 -20.09 -1.77 -15.14
N SER A 80 -19.84 -2.96 -14.60
CA SER A 80 -20.61 -3.52 -13.50
C SER A 80 -20.31 -2.80 -12.19
N ILE A 81 -21.19 -2.92 -11.19
CA ILE A 81 -20.96 -2.36 -9.85
C ILE A 81 -19.64 -2.86 -9.25
N LEU A 82 -19.36 -4.16 -9.41
CA LEU A 82 -18.11 -4.75 -8.91
C LEU A 82 -16.89 -4.18 -9.64
N GLY A 83 -16.95 -4.06 -10.97
CA GLY A 83 -15.89 -3.46 -11.77
C GLY A 83 -15.60 -2.02 -11.37
N MET A 84 -16.65 -1.21 -11.17
CA MET A 84 -16.51 0.17 -10.70
C MET A 84 -15.90 0.24 -9.30
N LEU A 85 -16.31 -0.63 -8.36
CA LEU A 85 -15.71 -0.68 -7.02
C LEU A 85 -14.22 -1.04 -7.08
N VAL A 86 -13.84 -2.00 -7.93
CA VAL A 86 -12.44 -2.38 -8.15
C VAL A 86 -11.65 -1.21 -8.74
N LEU A 87 -12.18 -0.54 -9.78
CA LEU A 87 -11.54 0.63 -10.38
C LEU A 87 -11.41 1.79 -9.38
N PHE A 88 -12.39 1.98 -8.51
CA PHE A 88 -12.37 3.03 -7.48
C PHE A 88 -11.26 2.76 -6.49
N GLY A 89 -11.22 1.53 -5.96
CA GLY A 89 -10.18 1.08 -5.05
C GLY A 89 -8.78 1.18 -5.67
N LEU A 90 -8.62 0.77 -6.93
CA LEU A 90 -7.35 0.87 -7.64
C LEU A 90 -6.93 2.32 -7.89
N THR A 91 -7.86 3.22 -8.19
CA THR A 91 -7.58 4.66 -8.36
C THR A 91 -7.15 5.29 -7.04
N ALA A 92 -7.83 4.98 -5.94
CA ALA A 92 -7.45 5.44 -4.60
C ALA A 92 -6.08 4.89 -4.19
N ALA A 93 -5.82 3.61 -4.44
CA ALA A 93 -4.52 2.99 -4.19
C ALA A 93 -3.42 3.63 -5.04
N ALA A 94 -3.69 3.95 -6.31
CA ALA A 94 -2.75 4.62 -7.20
C ALA A 94 -2.34 5.99 -6.63
N TRP A 95 -3.31 6.87 -6.35
CA TRP A 95 -3.03 8.21 -5.86
C TRP A 95 -2.33 8.19 -4.50
N TYR A 96 -2.77 7.32 -3.59
CA TYR A 96 -2.09 7.16 -2.32
C TYR A 96 -0.64 6.69 -2.50
N HIS A 97 -0.42 5.65 -3.30
CA HIS A 97 0.92 5.08 -3.49
C HIS A 97 1.85 6.10 -4.14
N THR A 98 1.39 6.85 -5.15
CA THR A 98 2.16 7.92 -5.79
C THR A 98 2.53 9.04 -4.83
N LEU A 99 1.55 9.59 -4.09
CA LEU A 99 1.82 10.70 -3.16
C LEU A 99 2.71 10.27 -1.99
N ALA A 100 2.48 9.08 -1.43
CA ALA A 100 3.35 8.50 -0.42
C ALA A 100 4.76 8.24 -0.99
N GLY A 101 4.87 7.78 -2.24
CA GLY A 101 6.13 7.59 -2.95
C GLY A 101 6.92 8.89 -3.10
N ILE A 102 6.26 9.99 -3.49
CA ILE A 102 6.88 11.33 -3.55
C ILE A 102 7.41 11.74 -2.17
N ARG A 103 6.63 11.50 -1.11
CA ARG A 103 7.07 11.74 0.27
C ARG A 103 8.29 10.89 0.64
N HIS A 104 8.34 9.63 0.22
CA HIS A 104 9.50 8.76 0.42
C HIS A 104 10.74 9.26 -0.34
N LEU A 105 10.59 9.68 -1.61
CA LEU A 105 11.70 10.26 -2.38
C LEU A 105 12.22 11.56 -1.75
N ALA A 106 11.35 12.37 -1.14
CA ALA A 106 11.77 13.54 -0.37
C ALA A 106 12.59 13.17 0.87
N TRP A 107 12.24 12.07 1.54
CA TRP A 107 13.04 11.52 2.65
C TRP A 107 14.39 11.00 2.16
N ASP A 108 14.44 10.31 1.03
CA ASP A 108 15.68 9.81 0.43
C ASP A 108 16.62 10.96 0.01
N ALA A 109 16.05 12.10 -0.38
CA ALA A 109 16.78 13.34 -0.66
C ALA A 109 17.21 14.11 0.60
N GLY A 110 16.86 13.64 1.80
CA GLY A 110 17.30 14.21 3.07
C GLY A 110 16.35 15.24 3.69
N HIS A 111 15.11 15.35 3.22
CA HIS A 111 14.12 16.31 3.73
C HIS A 111 13.11 15.65 4.68
N GLY A 112 12.42 16.43 5.55
CA GLY A 112 11.20 15.94 6.19
C GLY A 112 11.34 15.00 7.39
N PHE A 113 12.51 14.92 8.03
CA PHE A 113 12.76 14.01 9.16
C PHE A 113 12.22 14.49 10.52
N GLU A 114 11.99 15.79 10.68
CA GLU A 114 11.40 16.32 11.91
C GLU A 114 9.99 15.77 12.12
N LEU A 115 9.64 15.41 13.37
CA LEU A 115 8.37 14.76 13.68
C LEU A 115 7.17 15.58 13.18
N ALA A 116 7.18 16.91 13.38
CA ALA A 116 6.13 17.79 12.90
C ALA A 116 6.01 17.78 11.35
N GLN A 117 7.14 17.65 10.64
CA GLN A 117 7.17 17.55 9.18
C GLN A 117 6.67 16.18 8.70
N ALA A 118 7.05 15.10 9.39
CA ALA A 118 6.59 13.75 9.10
C ALA A 118 5.06 13.63 9.24
N TYR A 119 4.48 14.27 10.27
CA TYR A 119 3.02 14.30 10.46
C TYR A 119 2.31 15.18 9.43
N ARG A 120 2.85 16.38 9.16
CA ARG A 120 2.27 17.29 8.16
C ARG A 120 2.28 16.67 6.76
N SER A 121 3.41 16.10 6.33
CA SER A 121 3.51 15.38 5.05
C SER A 121 2.57 14.18 4.98
N GLY A 122 2.40 13.43 6.09
CA GLY A 122 1.43 12.35 6.15
C GLY A 122 -0.02 12.81 5.95
N ARG A 123 -0.43 13.92 6.58
CA ARG A 123 -1.76 14.51 6.36
C ARG A 123 -1.95 15.01 4.93
N MET A 124 -0.92 15.62 4.34
CA MET A 124 -0.97 16.07 2.94
C MET A 124 -1.16 14.90 1.97
N VAL A 125 -0.52 13.75 2.21
CA VAL A 125 -0.74 12.52 1.42
C VAL A 125 -2.20 12.07 1.51
N LEU A 126 -2.78 12.02 2.71
CA LEU A 126 -4.17 11.59 2.89
C LEU A 126 -5.17 12.53 2.22
N VAL A 127 -5.04 13.83 2.45
CA VAL A 127 -5.92 14.84 1.83
C VAL A 127 -5.76 14.85 0.31
N GLY A 128 -4.51 14.83 -0.18
CA GLY A 128 -4.23 14.78 -1.61
C GLY A 128 -4.80 13.53 -2.27
N THR A 129 -4.72 12.37 -1.61
CA THR A 129 -5.33 11.12 -2.10
C THR A 129 -6.83 11.30 -2.24
N ALA A 130 -7.52 11.76 -1.20
CA ALA A 130 -8.96 11.94 -1.22
C ALA A 130 -9.40 12.90 -2.33
N VAL A 131 -8.73 14.06 -2.44
CA VAL A 131 -9.02 15.06 -3.47
C VAL A 131 -8.80 14.50 -4.87
N LEU A 132 -7.65 13.90 -5.14
CA LEU A 132 -7.34 13.38 -6.48
C LEU A 132 -8.24 12.22 -6.88
N THR A 133 -8.60 11.33 -5.95
CA THR A 133 -9.57 10.26 -6.20
C THR A 133 -10.94 10.84 -6.54
N VAL A 134 -11.46 11.77 -5.73
CA VAL A 134 -12.76 12.41 -6.00
C VAL A 134 -12.75 13.12 -7.35
N LEU A 135 -11.71 13.91 -7.64
CA LEU A 135 -11.58 14.60 -8.93
C LEU A 135 -11.56 13.61 -10.09
N THR A 136 -10.81 12.51 -9.98
CA THR A 136 -10.77 11.47 -11.02
C THR A 136 -12.16 10.92 -11.30
N TRP A 137 -12.93 10.62 -10.25
CA TRP A 137 -14.27 10.04 -10.40
C TRP A 137 -15.31 11.05 -10.88
N VAL A 138 -15.22 12.31 -10.46
CA VAL A 138 -16.03 13.40 -11.03
C VAL A 138 -15.79 13.50 -12.54
N LEU A 139 -14.53 13.50 -12.98
CA LEU A 139 -14.20 13.53 -14.41
C LEU A 139 -14.74 12.29 -15.14
N VAL A 140 -14.59 11.09 -14.56
CA VAL A 140 -15.17 9.87 -15.13
C VAL A 140 -16.68 9.99 -15.31
N PHE A 141 -17.42 10.49 -14.32
CA PHE A 141 -18.87 10.66 -14.46
C PHE A 141 -19.27 11.75 -15.45
N VAL A 142 -18.50 12.85 -15.52
CA VAL A 142 -18.74 13.95 -16.45
C VAL A 142 -18.52 13.53 -17.91
N PHE A 143 -17.47 12.75 -18.20
CA PHE A 143 -17.14 12.31 -19.57
C PHE A 143 -17.78 10.98 -19.97
N ARG A 144 -18.40 10.26 -19.04
CA ARG A 144 -19.15 9.03 -19.33
C ARG A 144 -20.59 9.31 -19.79
N GLY A 145 -21.13 10.50 -19.51
CA GLY A 145 -22.40 10.99 -20.07
C GLY A 145 -22.20 11.55 -21.47
#